data_AF-A0A3B4F1Y9-F1
#
_entry.id   AF-A0A3B4F1Y9-F1
#
_cell.length_a   1.000
_cell.length_b   1.000
_cell.length_c   1.000
_cell.angle_alpha   90.00
_cell.angle_beta   90.00
_cell.angle_gamma   90.00
#
_symmetry.space_group_name_H-M   'P 1'
#
loop_
_entity.id
_entity.type
_entity.pdbx_description
1 polymer ?
#
loop_
_entity_poly.entity_id
_entity_poly.type
_entity_poly.pdbx_seq_one_letter_code
_entity_poly.pdbx_strand_id
1 'polypeptide(L)'
;MVRPVLVFLILAVVVSSSSKPTERKSRVHHEEPLSALEHDDQKNFDYDHEAFLGQEEAKTFEQLPPEESQRRLGIIVDKIDTNRDGFVSEEELKAWIRNAQRKHIYDSVEHQWKDFDLNGDGRISWDEYRNVTYGSYLDDPPKEPEYNYTYMMSRDERRFRVADRNGDLIADKQEFTAFLHPEEHEYMKDVVVQETIEDIDKNGDGFIDLKEYIGDMYMSQDGEEEPEWVATERQQFSEFRDKNKDGKMDKEETMDWILPSDYDHAEAEAQHLLHESDANQDGKLSKKEILDKHEVFVGSQVTDFGEALLRHDEF
;
A
#
# COMPACT_ATOMS: atom_id res chain seq x y z
N MET A 1 46.39 47.09 -16.20
CA MET A 1 45.73 46.23 -15.21
C MET A 1 44.28 46.68 -15.08
N VAL A 2 43.38 46.07 -15.83
CA VAL A 2 41.92 46.27 -15.72
C VAL A 2 41.32 44.88 -15.98
N ARG A 3 40.69 44.28 -14.97
CA ARG A 3 40.06 42.95 -15.04
C ARG A 3 38.66 43.10 -15.65
N PRO A 4 38.24 42.26 -16.61
CA PRO A 4 36.85 42.23 -17.04
C PRO A 4 36.02 41.46 -16.00
N VAL A 5 34.98 42.12 -15.50
CA VAL A 5 33.95 41.52 -14.63
C VAL A 5 32.98 40.76 -15.54
N LEU A 6 33.00 39.42 -15.48
CA LEU A 6 31.94 38.60 -16.06
C LEU A 6 30.70 38.74 -15.18
N VAL A 7 29.66 39.40 -15.71
CA VAL A 7 28.32 39.42 -15.13
C VAL A 7 27.63 38.12 -15.55
N PHE A 8 27.53 37.17 -14.62
CA PHE A 8 26.67 36.00 -14.78
C PHE A 8 25.23 36.40 -14.45
N LEU A 9 24.40 36.50 -15.48
CA LEU A 9 22.94 36.55 -15.39
C LEU A 9 22.45 35.16 -14.93
N ILE A 10 22.18 35.00 -13.64
CA ILE A 10 21.47 33.84 -13.11
C ILE A 10 19.98 34.07 -13.37
N LEU A 11 19.44 33.37 -14.37
CA LEU A 11 18.01 33.18 -14.57
C LEU A 11 17.47 32.40 -13.37
N ALA A 12 16.77 33.09 -12.48
CA ALA A 12 15.97 32.46 -11.43
C ALA A 12 14.75 31.80 -12.10
N VAL A 13 14.86 30.51 -12.41
CA VAL A 13 13.68 29.66 -12.65
C VAL A 13 13.11 29.37 -11.27
N VAL A 14 12.06 30.10 -10.90
CA VAL A 14 11.20 29.76 -9.76
C VAL A 14 10.45 28.50 -10.18
N VAL A 15 11.01 27.33 -9.86
CA VAL A 15 10.23 26.09 -9.81
C VAL A 15 9.36 26.22 -8.57
N SER A 16 8.12 26.65 -8.77
CA SER A 16 7.07 26.50 -7.77
C SER A 16 6.86 25.00 -7.56
N SER A 17 7.61 24.41 -6.63
CA SER A 17 7.30 23.11 -6.07
C SER A 17 6.00 23.26 -5.28
N SER A 18 4.87 23.07 -5.95
CA SER A 18 3.60 22.81 -5.29
C SER A 18 3.79 21.53 -4.48
N SER A 19 4.11 21.68 -3.19
CA SER A 19 3.90 20.63 -2.20
C SER A 19 2.42 20.29 -2.27
N LYS A 20 2.09 19.20 -2.97
CA LYS A 20 0.73 18.67 -2.97
C LYS A 20 0.36 18.47 -1.50
N PRO A 21 -0.78 18.99 -1.02
CA PRO A 21 -1.25 18.65 0.31
C PRO A 21 -1.36 17.13 0.37
N THR A 22 -0.69 16.53 1.34
CA THR A 22 -0.80 15.09 1.60
C THR A 22 -2.28 14.79 1.77
N GLU A 23 -2.86 14.03 0.84
CA GLU A 23 -4.22 13.52 1.02
C GLU A 23 -4.26 12.78 2.35
N ARG A 24 -5.25 13.10 3.18
CA ARG A 24 -5.48 12.36 4.44
C ARG A 24 -5.84 10.93 4.04
N LYS A 25 -4.86 10.02 4.00
CA LYS A 25 -5.11 8.58 3.84
C LYS A 25 -6.11 8.15 4.91
N SER A 26 -7.01 7.23 4.55
CA SER A 26 -7.88 6.56 5.52
C SER A 26 -7.02 5.90 6.60
N ARG A 27 -7.37 6.08 7.89
CA ARG A 27 -6.67 5.43 9.03
C ARG A 27 -7.04 3.97 9.19
N VAL A 28 -8.14 3.55 8.57
CA VAL A 28 -8.46 2.15 8.44
C VAL A 28 -7.58 1.58 7.34
N HIS A 29 -6.53 0.90 7.76
CA HIS A 29 -5.67 0.09 6.93
C HIS A 29 -6.43 -1.19 6.60
N HIS A 30 -7.20 -1.11 5.51
CA HIS A 30 -7.54 -2.32 4.78
C HIS A 30 -6.24 -2.87 4.20
N GLU A 31 -6.15 -4.19 4.02
CA GLU A 31 -5.11 -4.77 3.15
C GLU A 31 -5.04 -3.92 1.86
N GLU A 32 -3.83 -3.54 1.42
CA GLU A 32 -3.73 -2.72 0.20
C GLU A 32 -4.46 -3.42 -0.94
N PRO A 33 -5.25 -2.69 -1.74
CA PRO A 33 -5.94 -3.30 -2.86
C PRO A 33 -4.89 -3.95 -3.78
N LEU A 34 -5.23 -5.11 -4.33
CA LEU A 34 -4.29 -5.92 -5.11
C LEU A 34 -3.85 -5.23 -6.42
N SER A 35 -4.63 -4.21 -6.82
CA SER A 35 -4.40 -3.34 -7.97
C SER A 35 -4.76 -1.89 -7.62
N ALA A 36 -4.19 -0.93 -8.35
CA ALA A 36 -4.60 0.47 -8.27
C ALA A 36 -5.88 0.77 -9.08
N LEU A 37 -6.42 -0.23 -9.78
CA LEU A 37 -7.61 -0.11 -10.63
C LEU A 37 -8.90 -0.36 -9.82
N GLU A 38 -10.03 0.14 -10.32
CA GLU A 38 -11.34 -0.18 -9.75
C GLU A 38 -11.70 -1.64 -10.06
N HIS A 39 -12.17 -2.36 -9.04
CA HIS A 39 -12.71 -3.72 -9.18
C HIS A 39 -14.07 -3.65 -9.91
N ASP A 40 -14.14 -4.11 -11.15
CA ASP A 40 -15.38 -4.19 -11.95
C ASP A 40 -15.48 -5.55 -12.68
N ASP A 41 -16.05 -6.52 -11.96
CA ASP A 41 -16.32 -7.91 -12.42
C ASP A 41 -17.06 -8.02 -13.76
N GLN A 42 -17.76 -6.96 -14.20
CA GLN A 42 -18.63 -7.03 -15.38
C GLN A 42 -18.00 -6.48 -16.65
N LYS A 43 -16.94 -5.68 -16.55
CA LYS A 43 -16.44 -4.92 -17.70
C LYS A 43 -14.93 -5.00 -17.90
N ASN A 44 -14.16 -5.30 -16.86
CA ASN A 44 -12.70 -5.24 -16.98
C ASN A 44 -11.97 -6.19 -16.02
N PHE A 45 -11.20 -7.12 -16.58
CA PHE A 45 -10.35 -8.06 -15.84
C PHE A 45 -8.97 -7.49 -15.50
N ASP A 46 -8.72 -6.19 -15.76
CA ASP A 46 -7.43 -5.57 -15.49
C ASP A 46 -7.07 -5.60 -13.97
N TYR A 47 -8.07 -5.55 -13.09
CA TYR A 47 -7.82 -5.73 -11.65
C TYR A 47 -7.31 -7.15 -11.37
N ASP A 48 -8.05 -8.17 -11.80
CA ASP A 48 -7.73 -9.59 -11.57
C ASP A 48 -6.36 -9.94 -12.17
N HIS A 49 -6.05 -9.32 -13.32
CA HIS A 49 -4.77 -9.42 -13.99
C HIS A 49 -3.61 -8.88 -13.13
N GLU A 50 -3.75 -7.65 -12.61
CA GLU A 50 -2.76 -7.06 -11.72
C GLU A 50 -2.67 -7.81 -10.38
N ALA A 51 -3.79 -8.31 -9.86
CA ALA A 51 -3.82 -9.11 -8.64
C ALA A 51 -3.09 -10.45 -8.81
N PHE A 52 -3.27 -11.11 -9.96
CA PHE A 52 -2.69 -12.41 -10.25
C PHE A 52 -1.19 -12.34 -10.59
N LEU A 53 -0.74 -11.32 -11.33
CA LEU A 53 0.65 -11.19 -11.78
C LEU A 53 1.49 -10.20 -10.95
N GLY A 54 0.85 -9.22 -10.32
CA GLY A 54 1.49 -8.00 -9.84
C GLY A 54 1.66 -6.96 -10.95
N GLN A 55 1.69 -5.68 -10.57
CA GLN A 55 1.62 -4.53 -11.50
C GLN A 55 2.70 -4.53 -12.61
N GLU A 56 3.94 -4.92 -12.30
CA GLU A 56 5.02 -4.91 -13.31
C GLU A 56 4.92 -6.08 -14.30
N GLU A 57 4.57 -7.27 -13.80
CA GLU A 57 4.40 -8.44 -14.64
C GLU A 57 3.15 -8.27 -15.52
N ALA A 58 2.07 -7.71 -14.98
CA ALA A 58 0.86 -7.33 -15.75
C ALA A 58 1.20 -6.46 -16.98
N LYS A 59 1.88 -5.33 -16.77
CA LYS A 59 2.36 -4.46 -17.87
C LYS A 59 3.25 -5.18 -18.88
N THR A 60 4.00 -6.18 -18.44
CA THR A 60 4.83 -6.99 -19.34
C THR A 60 3.95 -7.90 -20.20
N PHE A 61 2.93 -8.54 -19.61
CA PHE A 61 2.02 -9.44 -20.31
C PHE A 61 1.12 -8.73 -21.32
N GLU A 62 0.70 -7.49 -21.06
CA GLU A 62 -0.03 -6.64 -22.01
C GLU A 62 0.73 -6.47 -23.35
N GLN A 63 2.06 -6.43 -23.30
CA GLN A 63 2.92 -6.21 -24.48
C GLN A 63 3.28 -7.51 -25.22
N LEU A 64 2.96 -8.67 -24.66
CA LEU A 64 3.33 -9.96 -25.24
C LEU A 64 2.27 -10.45 -26.23
N PRO A 65 2.69 -11.07 -27.36
CA PRO A 65 1.76 -11.76 -28.25
C PRO A 65 0.98 -12.85 -27.52
N PRO A 66 -0.28 -13.16 -27.92
CA PRO A 66 -1.15 -14.08 -27.17
C PRO A 66 -0.54 -15.47 -26.98
N GLU A 67 0.18 -15.97 -27.98
CA GLU A 67 0.88 -17.26 -27.92
C GLU A 67 1.96 -17.29 -26.83
N GLU A 68 2.71 -16.19 -26.65
CA GLU A 68 3.75 -16.08 -25.63
C GLU A 68 3.14 -15.81 -24.25
N SER A 69 2.06 -15.02 -24.16
CA SER A 69 1.29 -14.81 -22.93
C SER A 69 0.73 -16.13 -22.40
N GLN A 70 0.08 -16.93 -23.25
CA GLN A 70 -0.42 -18.27 -22.87
C GLN A 70 0.71 -19.22 -22.47
N ARG A 71 1.85 -19.18 -23.18
CA ARG A 71 3.01 -20.00 -22.83
C ARG A 71 3.57 -19.64 -21.46
N ARG A 72 3.69 -18.34 -21.14
CA ARG A 72 4.17 -17.87 -19.84
C ARG A 72 3.17 -18.11 -18.72
N LEU A 73 1.88 -17.91 -18.97
CA LEU A 73 0.80 -18.29 -18.05
C LEU A 73 0.90 -19.77 -17.70
N GLY A 74 1.14 -20.64 -18.70
CA GLY A 74 1.34 -22.06 -18.46
C GLY A 74 2.53 -22.38 -17.54
N ILE A 75 3.59 -21.57 -17.54
CA ILE A 75 4.74 -21.73 -16.62
C ILE A 75 4.37 -21.23 -15.22
N ILE A 76 3.57 -20.16 -15.12
CA ILE A 76 3.06 -19.63 -13.85
C ILE A 76 2.16 -20.67 -13.18
N VAL A 77 1.21 -21.26 -13.91
CA VAL A 77 0.33 -22.32 -13.38
C VAL A 77 1.13 -23.48 -12.79
N ASP A 78 2.19 -23.91 -13.47
CA ASP A 78 3.06 -24.99 -12.96
C ASP A 78 3.81 -24.61 -11.66
N LYS A 79 3.97 -23.32 -11.37
CA LYS A 79 4.55 -22.83 -10.11
C LYS A 79 3.52 -22.71 -9.00
N ILE A 80 2.26 -22.44 -9.36
CA ILE A 80 1.14 -22.33 -8.41
C ILE A 80 0.78 -23.70 -7.84
N ASP A 81 0.79 -24.74 -8.68
CA ASP A 81 0.58 -26.13 -8.27
C ASP A 81 1.77 -26.64 -7.41
N THR A 82 1.72 -26.32 -6.13
CA THR A 82 2.78 -26.64 -5.16
C THR A 82 2.76 -28.11 -4.78
N ASN A 83 1.57 -28.70 -4.71
CA ASN A 83 1.38 -30.08 -4.32
C ASN A 83 1.62 -31.08 -5.49
N ARG A 84 1.70 -30.56 -6.71
CA ARG A 84 1.94 -31.27 -7.99
C ARG A 84 0.87 -32.30 -8.32
N ASP A 85 -0.37 -32.04 -7.96
CA ASP A 85 -1.51 -32.90 -8.29
C ASP A 85 -2.08 -32.63 -9.69
N GLY A 86 -1.56 -31.61 -10.38
CA GLY A 86 -1.94 -31.20 -11.72
C GLY A 86 -3.12 -30.22 -11.76
N PHE A 87 -3.59 -29.76 -10.60
CA PHE A 87 -4.64 -28.77 -10.44
C PHE A 87 -4.15 -27.60 -9.59
N VAL A 88 -4.83 -26.48 -9.71
CA VAL A 88 -4.65 -25.30 -8.85
C VAL A 88 -5.88 -25.21 -7.96
N SER A 89 -5.68 -25.37 -6.65
CA SER A 89 -6.72 -25.17 -5.65
C SER A 89 -6.89 -23.68 -5.28
N GLU A 90 -8.03 -23.34 -4.67
CA GLU A 90 -8.28 -21.99 -4.11
C GLU A 90 -7.16 -21.54 -3.18
N GLU A 91 -6.70 -22.43 -2.29
CA GLU A 91 -5.62 -22.15 -1.34
C GLU A 91 -4.28 -21.85 -2.03
N GLU A 92 -3.95 -22.57 -3.09
CA GLU A 92 -2.73 -22.34 -3.87
C GLU A 92 -2.81 -21.03 -4.65
N LEU A 93 -3.99 -20.71 -5.20
CA LEU A 93 -4.23 -19.46 -5.91
C LEU A 93 -4.17 -18.26 -4.96
N LYS A 94 -4.80 -18.35 -3.79
CA LYS A 94 -4.72 -17.37 -2.70
C LYS A 94 -3.27 -17.15 -2.25
N ALA A 95 -2.53 -18.24 -2.04
CA ALA A 95 -1.11 -18.16 -1.67
C ALA A 95 -0.26 -17.50 -2.76
N TRP A 96 -0.56 -17.76 -4.03
CA TRP A 96 0.10 -17.12 -5.16
C TRP A 96 -0.16 -15.61 -5.22
N ILE A 97 -1.43 -15.19 -5.13
CA ILE A 97 -1.83 -13.77 -5.13
C ILE A 97 -1.14 -13.01 -4.00
N ARG A 98 -1.14 -13.58 -2.77
CA ARG A 98 -0.40 -13.00 -1.63
C ARG A 98 1.09 -12.85 -1.90
N ASN A 99 1.69 -13.84 -2.56
CA ASN A 99 3.09 -13.79 -2.89
C ASN A 99 3.38 -12.73 -3.98
N ALA A 100 2.49 -12.56 -4.96
CA ALA A 100 2.58 -11.51 -5.97
C ALA A 100 2.50 -10.11 -5.32
N GLN A 101 1.56 -9.89 -4.40
CA GLN A 101 1.44 -8.64 -3.65
C GLN A 101 2.70 -8.36 -2.80
N ARG A 102 3.17 -9.34 -2.03
CA ARG A 102 4.41 -9.17 -1.24
C ARG A 102 5.63 -8.89 -2.11
N LYS A 103 5.72 -9.53 -3.28
CA LYS A 103 6.79 -9.28 -4.23
C LYS A 103 6.74 -7.83 -4.73
N HIS A 104 5.56 -7.33 -5.09
CA HIS A 104 5.40 -5.93 -5.51
C HIS A 104 5.85 -4.94 -4.42
N ILE A 105 5.47 -5.18 -3.16
CA ILE A 105 5.93 -4.38 -2.02
C ILE A 105 7.46 -4.44 -1.91
N TYR A 106 8.04 -5.63 -1.99
CA TYR A 106 9.48 -5.81 -1.91
C TYR A 106 10.23 -5.13 -3.07
N ASP A 107 9.70 -5.19 -4.28
CA ASP A 107 10.26 -4.52 -5.46
C ASP A 107 10.16 -2.99 -5.29
N SER A 108 9.08 -2.45 -4.72
CA SER A 108 8.97 -1.03 -4.37
C SER A 108 10.03 -0.60 -3.35
N VAL A 109 10.29 -1.43 -2.34
CA VAL A 109 11.36 -1.21 -1.35
C VAL A 109 12.74 -1.29 -2.00
N GLU A 110 12.96 -2.21 -2.94
CA GLU A 110 14.22 -2.34 -3.71
C GLU A 110 14.53 -1.06 -4.50
N HIS A 111 13.51 -0.46 -5.11
CA HIS A 111 13.69 0.78 -5.89
C HIS A 111 14.18 1.93 -5.01
N GLN A 112 13.66 2.04 -3.78
CA GLN A 112 14.07 3.06 -2.80
C GLN A 112 15.35 2.69 -2.06
N TRP A 113 15.76 1.42 -2.07
CA TRP A 113 16.90 0.91 -1.32
C TRP A 113 18.18 1.71 -1.54
N LYS A 114 18.45 2.05 -2.80
CA LYS A 114 19.67 2.77 -3.20
C LYS A 114 19.72 4.22 -2.73
N ASP A 115 18.57 4.81 -2.42
CA ASP A 115 18.49 6.17 -1.93
C ASP A 115 18.88 6.25 -0.45
N PHE A 116 18.73 5.15 0.29
CA PHE A 116 19.00 5.05 1.73
C PHE A 116 20.34 4.38 2.07
N ASP A 117 20.79 3.37 1.31
CA ASP A 117 22.10 2.72 1.50
C ASP A 117 23.24 3.61 0.99
N LEU A 118 23.57 4.65 1.77
CA LEU A 118 24.55 5.67 1.39
C LEU A 118 25.98 5.13 1.40
N ASN A 119 26.27 4.16 2.26
CA ASN A 119 27.61 3.61 2.43
C ASN A 119 27.89 2.40 1.51
N GLY A 120 26.84 1.79 0.94
CA GLY A 120 26.91 0.67 0.01
C GLY A 120 27.21 -0.68 0.66
N ASP A 121 26.90 -0.87 1.94
CA ASP A 121 27.11 -2.12 2.68
C ASP A 121 25.97 -3.13 2.48
N GLY A 122 24.92 -2.74 1.76
CA GLY A 122 23.75 -3.57 1.47
C GLY A 122 22.76 -3.64 2.62
N ARG A 123 22.86 -2.76 3.61
CA ARG A 123 21.92 -2.60 4.73
C ARG A 123 21.56 -1.12 4.90
N ILE A 124 20.55 -0.83 5.71
CA ILE A 124 20.14 0.54 6.01
C ILE A 124 20.20 0.73 7.52
N SER A 125 21.14 1.53 7.99
CA SER A 125 21.20 1.95 9.38
C SER A 125 20.15 3.02 9.70
N TRP A 126 19.72 3.10 10.96
CA TRP A 126 18.88 4.21 11.42
C TRP A 126 19.50 5.58 11.10
N ASP A 127 20.82 5.71 11.25
CA ASP A 127 21.52 6.96 10.97
C ASP A 127 21.43 7.34 9.47
N GLU A 128 21.52 6.38 8.56
CA GLU A 128 21.35 6.61 7.12
C GLU A 128 19.93 7.05 6.79
N TYR A 129 18.93 6.31 7.27
CA TYR A 129 17.53 6.70 7.10
C TYR A 129 17.27 8.10 7.65
N ARG A 130 17.73 8.38 8.89
CA ARG A 130 17.57 9.69 9.53
C ARG A 130 18.21 10.80 8.71
N ASN A 131 19.41 10.58 8.17
CA ASN A 131 20.10 11.60 7.40
C ASN A 131 19.41 11.89 6.06
N VAL A 132 18.90 10.87 5.38
CA VAL A 132 18.18 11.04 4.10
C VAL A 132 16.83 11.72 4.32
N THR A 133 16.07 11.27 5.33
CA THR A 133 14.70 11.75 5.58
C THR A 133 14.67 13.09 6.31
N TYR A 134 15.59 13.29 7.27
CA TYR A 134 15.57 14.44 8.18
C TYR A 134 16.79 15.37 8.07
N GLY A 135 17.81 15.04 7.27
CA GLY A 135 19.06 15.79 7.20
C GLY A 135 18.89 17.27 6.86
N SER A 136 17.98 17.60 5.94
CA SER A 136 17.67 19.00 5.58
C SER A 136 17.12 19.82 6.74
N TYR A 137 16.34 19.20 7.64
CA TYR A 137 15.79 19.86 8.83
C TYR A 137 16.80 19.95 9.98
N LEU A 138 17.77 19.02 10.03
CA LEU A 138 18.88 19.08 10.98
C LEU A 138 19.86 20.21 10.62
N ASP A 139 20.08 20.43 9.32
CA ASP A 139 21.02 21.45 8.82
C ASP A 139 20.44 22.88 8.87
N ASP A 140 19.14 23.06 8.60
CA ASP A 140 18.45 24.36 8.71
C ASP A 140 17.08 24.19 9.40
N PRO A 141 17.03 24.23 10.74
CA PRO A 141 15.80 23.99 11.48
C PRO A 141 14.77 25.11 11.19
N PRO A 142 13.54 24.76 10.75
CA PRO A 142 12.53 25.75 10.46
C PRO A 142 12.19 26.59 11.70
N LYS A 143 12.00 27.89 11.48
CA LYS A 143 11.75 28.87 12.56
C LYS A 143 10.35 28.77 13.17
N GLU A 144 9.45 28.06 12.51
CA GLU A 144 8.07 27.88 12.96
C GLU A 144 7.89 26.49 13.59
N PRO A 145 7.40 26.41 14.84
CA PRO A 145 7.22 25.17 15.59
C PRO A 145 6.04 24.32 15.10
N GLU A 146 5.44 24.66 13.95
CA GLU A 146 4.17 24.08 13.49
C GLU A 146 4.33 22.65 12.96
N TYR A 147 5.55 22.25 12.60
CA TYR A 147 5.91 20.86 12.31
C TYR A 147 6.86 20.33 13.38
N ASN A 148 6.36 19.45 14.25
CA ASN A 148 7.17 18.80 15.28
C ASN A 148 8.00 17.65 14.67
N TYR A 149 9.02 17.99 13.87
CA TYR A 149 9.94 17.01 13.27
C TYR A 149 10.61 16.10 14.31
N THR A 150 10.81 16.62 15.53
CA THR A 150 11.35 15.82 16.64
C THR A 150 10.41 14.68 17.01
N TYR A 151 9.09 14.94 17.04
CA TYR A 151 8.08 13.93 17.28
C TYR A 151 8.03 12.91 16.15
N MET A 152 7.99 13.35 14.89
CA MET A 152 8.01 12.44 13.72
C MET A 152 9.25 11.54 13.71
N MET A 153 10.43 12.11 13.91
CA MET A 153 11.68 11.35 13.98
C MET A 153 11.66 10.34 15.14
N SER A 154 11.13 10.70 16.30
CA SER A 154 11.04 9.78 17.45
C SER A 154 10.06 8.63 17.21
N ARG A 155 8.98 8.89 16.46
CA ARG A 155 7.99 7.90 16.03
C ARG A 155 8.62 6.92 15.04
N ASP A 156 9.30 7.43 14.02
CA ASP A 156 10.02 6.60 13.05
C ASP A 156 11.12 5.78 13.72
N GLU A 157 11.87 6.33 14.67
CA GLU A 157 12.91 5.59 15.40
C GLU A 157 12.31 4.43 16.21
N ARG A 158 11.15 4.66 16.83
CA ARG A 158 10.41 3.62 17.54
C ARG A 158 10.00 2.53 16.58
N ARG A 159 9.39 2.88 15.45
CA ARG A 159 8.95 1.92 14.44
C ARG A 159 10.13 1.13 13.87
N PHE A 160 11.25 1.80 13.58
CA PHE A 160 12.47 1.17 13.10
C PHE A 160 12.99 0.15 14.11
N ARG A 161 12.98 0.46 15.40
CA ARG A 161 13.37 -0.47 16.47
C ARG A 161 12.43 -1.67 16.63
N VAL A 162 11.14 -1.51 16.34
CA VAL A 162 10.19 -2.63 16.37
C VAL A 162 10.42 -3.53 15.14
N ALA A 163 10.72 -2.93 13.99
CA ALA A 163 11.04 -3.65 12.76
C ALA A 163 12.37 -4.40 12.83
N ASP A 164 13.38 -3.81 13.49
CA ASP A 164 14.69 -4.39 13.75
C ASP A 164 14.59 -5.52 14.79
N ARG A 165 14.50 -6.76 14.31
CA ARG A 165 14.32 -7.93 15.18
C ARG A 165 15.62 -8.34 15.86
N ASN A 166 16.74 -7.97 15.27
CA ASN A 166 18.05 -8.37 15.73
C ASN A 166 18.64 -7.35 16.75
N GLY A 167 18.13 -6.12 16.73
CA GLY A 167 18.44 -5.05 17.70
C GLY A 167 19.75 -4.32 17.43
N ASP A 168 20.30 -4.40 16.22
CA ASP A 168 21.55 -3.75 15.83
C ASP A 168 21.38 -2.33 15.27
N LEU A 169 20.14 -1.86 15.11
CA LEU A 169 19.74 -0.61 14.45
C LEU A 169 20.20 -0.54 12.99
N ILE A 170 20.37 -1.69 12.34
CA ILE A 170 20.77 -1.84 10.95
C ILE A 170 19.82 -2.81 10.25
N ALA A 171 18.81 -2.25 9.58
CA ALA A 171 17.76 -3.03 8.94
C ALA A 171 18.28 -3.78 7.70
N ASP A 172 18.01 -5.08 7.66
CA ASP A 172 18.02 -5.83 6.41
C ASP A 172 16.76 -5.54 5.56
N LYS A 173 16.64 -6.16 4.38
CA LYS A 173 15.48 -5.92 3.49
C LYS A 173 14.14 -6.28 4.11
N GLN A 174 14.08 -7.33 4.91
CA GLN A 174 12.84 -7.75 5.55
C GLN A 174 12.45 -6.76 6.65
N GLU A 175 13.42 -6.36 7.47
CA GLU A 175 13.23 -5.39 8.54
C GLU A 175 12.84 -4.01 7.96
N PHE A 176 13.51 -3.56 6.90
CA PHE A 176 13.18 -2.27 6.27
C PHE A 176 11.83 -2.29 5.55
N THR A 177 11.45 -3.43 4.94
CA THR A 177 10.09 -3.61 4.39
C THR A 177 9.04 -3.51 5.49
N ALA A 178 9.26 -4.16 6.63
CA ALA A 178 8.35 -4.08 7.77
C ALA A 178 8.28 -2.68 8.40
N PHE A 179 9.37 -1.91 8.34
CA PHE A 179 9.39 -0.52 8.76
C PHE A 179 8.54 0.38 7.84
N LEU A 180 8.61 0.18 6.52
CA LEU A 180 7.85 0.96 5.53
C LEU A 180 6.39 0.52 5.40
N HIS A 181 6.12 -0.77 5.55
CA HIS A 181 4.81 -1.42 5.43
C HIS A 181 4.49 -2.23 6.71
N PRO A 182 4.34 -1.56 7.86
CA PRO A 182 4.10 -2.24 9.13
C PRO A 182 2.74 -2.96 9.19
N GLU A 183 1.74 -2.51 8.43
CA GLU A 183 0.42 -3.14 8.32
C GLU A 183 0.46 -4.60 7.82
N GLU A 184 1.45 -4.92 6.96
CA GLU A 184 1.65 -6.25 6.38
C GLU A 184 2.30 -7.25 7.34
N HIS A 185 2.74 -6.79 8.51
CA HIS A 185 3.54 -7.57 9.43
C HIS A 185 2.85 -7.67 10.79
N GLU A 186 2.45 -8.89 11.16
CA GLU A 186 1.68 -9.15 12.40
C GLU A 186 2.34 -8.56 13.66
N TYR A 187 3.66 -8.67 13.77
CA TYR A 187 4.42 -8.15 14.91
C TYR A 187 4.56 -6.62 14.94
N MET A 188 4.28 -5.96 13.82
CA MET A 188 4.30 -4.50 13.68
C MET A 188 2.94 -3.86 13.93
N LYS A 189 1.84 -4.63 13.92
CA LYS A 189 0.49 -4.11 14.14
C LYS A 189 0.37 -3.28 15.41
N ASP A 190 1.04 -3.71 16.47
CA ASP A 190 1.07 -3.01 17.75
C ASP A 190 1.63 -1.58 17.67
N VAL A 191 2.65 -1.35 16.83
CA VAL A 191 3.21 -0.01 16.64
C VAL A 191 2.27 0.85 15.78
N VAL A 192 1.61 0.27 14.78
CA VAL A 192 0.59 0.97 13.97
C VAL A 192 -0.57 1.45 14.85
N VAL A 193 -1.05 0.61 15.77
CA VAL A 193 -2.10 0.98 16.72
C VAL A 193 -1.63 2.08 17.67
N GLN A 194 -0.46 1.90 18.27
CA GLN A 194 0.08 2.90 19.18
C GLN A 194 0.18 4.27 18.51
N GLU A 195 0.74 4.32 17.31
CA GLU A 195 0.90 5.57 16.57
C GLU A 195 -0.45 6.20 16.19
N THR A 196 -1.47 5.38 15.89
CA THR A 196 -2.81 5.87 15.62
C THR A 196 -3.44 6.51 16.86
N ILE A 197 -3.28 5.87 18.03
CA ILE A 197 -3.73 6.44 19.30
C ILE A 197 -3.00 7.75 19.55
N GLU A 198 -1.67 7.81 19.42
CA GLU A 198 -0.89 9.03 19.64
C GLU A 198 -1.31 10.18 18.68
N ASP A 199 -1.80 9.87 17.48
CA ASP A 199 -2.29 10.89 16.53
C ASP A 199 -3.68 11.44 16.90
N ILE A 200 -4.55 10.63 17.52
CA ILE A 200 -5.96 10.96 17.81
C ILE A 200 -6.14 11.45 19.25
N ASP A 201 -5.51 10.79 20.21
CA ASP A 201 -5.54 11.09 21.65
C ASP A 201 -4.94 12.49 21.90
N LYS A 202 -5.80 13.47 22.11
CA LYS A 202 -5.40 14.86 22.34
C LYS A 202 -5.14 15.13 23.81
N ASN A 203 -5.70 14.31 24.69
CA ASN A 203 -5.65 14.50 26.12
C ASN A 203 -4.51 13.70 26.81
N GLY A 204 -3.94 12.73 26.12
CA GLY A 204 -2.79 11.93 26.53
C GLY A 204 -3.12 10.82 27.54
N ASP A 205 -4.37 10.36 27.62
CA ASP A 205 -4.79 9.29 28.52
C ASP A 205 -4.58 7.88 27.97
N GLY A 206 -4.17 7.77 26.69
CA GLY A 206 -3.88 6.51 26.01
C GLY A 206 -5.13 5.81 25.47
N PHE A 207 -6.28 6.47 25.45
CA PHE A 207 -7.52 5.99 24.86
C PHE A 207 -8.01 6.97 23.80
N ILE A 208 -8.93 6.52 22.94
CA ILE A 208 -9.60 7.41 22.00
C ILE A 208 -11.04 7.58 22.47
N ASP A 209 -11.36 8.73 23.05
CA ASP A 209 -12.73 9.03 23.44
C ASP A 209 -13.60 9.44 22.24
N LEU A 210 -14.93 9.45 22.42
CA LEU A 210 -15.86 9.82 21.35
C LEU A 210 -15.59 11.24 20.78
N LYS A 211 -15.14 12.18 21.60
CA LYS A 211 -14.85 13.55 21.17
C LYS A 211 -13.58 13.57 20.32
N GLU A 212 -12.58 12.78 20.65
CA GLU A 212 -11.33 12.65 19.89
C GLU A 212 -11.56 11.90 18.57
N TYR A 213 -12.32 10.80 18.60
CA TYR A 213 -12.74 10.06 17.40
C TYR A 213 -13.48 10.96 16.40
N ILE A 214 -14.49 11.70 16.86
CA ILE A 214 -15.23 12.63 16.01
C ILE A 214 -14.36 13.83 15.63
N GLY A 215 -13.52 14.33 16.55
CA GLY A 215 -12.63 15.46 16.29
C GLY A 215 -11.60 15.19 15.20
N ASP A 216 -11.19 13.93 15.01
CA ASP A 216 -10.31 13.54 13.91
C ASP A 216 -11.00 13.68 12.53
N MET A 217 -12.30 13.35 12.48
CA MET A 217 -13.10 13.38 11.24
C MET A 217 -13.76 14.75 10.98
N TYR A 218 -14.19 15.44 12.04
CA TYR A 218 -14.97 16.66 12.00
C TYR A 218 -14.51 17.65 13.07
N MET A 219 -13.95 18.77 12.61
CA MET A 219 -13.67 19.91 13.46
C MET A 219 -14.84 20.88 13.38
N SER A 220 -15.72 20.85 14.39
CA SER A 220 -16.84 21.78 14.49
C SER A 220 -16.34 23.23 14.50
N GLN A 221 -16.86 24.07 13.60
CA GLN A 221 -16.71 25.52 13.71
C GLN A 221 -17.84 26.10 14.56
N ASP A 222 -17.53 27.10 15.38
CA ASP A 222 -18.52 27.75 16.25
C ASP A 222 -19.71 28.27 15.43
N GLY A 223 -20.89 27.68 15.64
CA GLY A 223 -22.16 28.11 15.06
C GLY A 223 -22.69 27.28 13.89
N GLU A 224 -22.01 26.22 13.48
CA GLU A 224 -22.53 25.26 12.48
C GLU A 224 -23.32 24.12 13.15
N GLU A 225 -24.45 23.74 12.55
CA GLU A 225 -25.20 22.55 12.97
C GLU A 225 -24.39 21.29 12.66
N GLU A 226 -24.34 20.36 13.61
CA GLU A 226 -23.66 19.07 13.43
C GLU A 226 -24.29 18.29 12.27
N PRO A 227 -23.51 17.89 11.24
CA PRO A 227 -24.04 17.12 10.12
C PRO A 227 -24.64 15.77 10.54
N GLU A 228 -25.67 15.30 9.84
CA GLU A 228 -26.32 14.01 10.14
C GLU A 228 -25.36 12.80 10.08
N TRP A 229 -24.33 12.86 9.24
CA TRP A 229 -23.32 11.81 9.17
C TRP A 229 -22.51 11.72 10.48
N VAL A 230 -22.28 12.82 11.20
CA VAL A 230 -21.59 12.81 12.49
C VAL A 230 -22.43 12.09 13.53
N ALA A 231 -23.75 12.31 13.54
CA ALA A 231 -24.66 11.57 14.42
C ALA A 231 -24.64 10.06 14.13
N THR A 232 -24.51 9.69 12.85
CA THR A 232 -24.37 8.29 12.42
C THR A 232 -23.03 7.71 12.88
N GLU A 233 -21.92 8.43 12.75
CA GLU A 233 -20.61 8.01 13.24
C GLU A 233 -20.57 7.84 14.77
N ARG A 234 -21.26 8.72 15.50
CA ARG A 234 -21.40 8.57 16.97
C ARG A 234 -22.14 7.29 17.33
N GLN A 235 -23.17 6.93 16.56
CA GLN A 235 -23.88 5.67 16.75
C GLN A 235 -22.98 4.48 16.40
N GLN A 236 -22.27 4.53 15.28
CA GLN A 236 -21.33 3.48 14.89
C GLN A 236 -20.22 3.28 15.93
N PHE A 237 -19.69 4.36 16.50
CA PHE A 237 -18.72 4.29 17.58
C PHE A 237 -19.25 3.46 18.75
N SER A 238 -20.43 3.81 19.27
CA SER A 238 -21.01 3.13 20.43
C SER A 238 -21.50 1.71 20.14
N GLU A 239 -21.85 1.39 18.90
CA GLU A 239 -22.39 0.08 18.52
C GLU A 239 -21.31 -0.91 18.09
N PHE A 240 -20.25 -0.45 17.42
CA PHE A 240 -19.27 -1.32 16.75
C PHE A 240 -17.82 -1.08 17.16
N ARG A 241 -17.45 0.13 17.60
CA ARG A 241 -16.05 0.47 17.94
C ARG A 241 -15.78 0.26 19.43
N ASP A 242 -16.63 0.83 20.28
CA ASP A 242 -16.63 0.64 21.73
C ASP A 242 -17.39 -0.66 22.08
N LYS A 243 -16.67 -1.79 22.03
CA LYS A 243 -17.21 -3.13 22.25
C LYS A 243 -17.54 -3.34 23.73
N ASN A 244 -16.71 -2.79 24.62
CA ASN A 244 -16.85 -2.94 26.06
C ASN A 244 -17.87 -1.93 26.68
N LYS A 245 -18.27 -0.90 25.92
CA LYS A 245 -19.24 0.16 26.26
C LYS A 245 -18.78 1.07 27.39
N ASP A 246 -17.49 1.34 27.50
CA ASP A 246 -16.91 2.24 28.49
C ASP A 246 -16.80 3.70 28.01
N GLY A 247 -17.19 3.97 26.76
CA GLY A 247 -17.28 5.29 26.15
C GLY A 247 -16.01 5.76 25.45
N LYS A 248 -15.01 4.88 25.32
CA LYS A 248 -13.71 5.15 24.70
C LYS A 248 -13.20 3.89 24.02
N MET A 249 -12.26 4.02 23.09
CA MET A 249 -11.60 2.89 22.45
C MET A 249 -10.27 2.60 23.13
N ASP A 250 -10.10 1.37 23.56
CA ASP A 250 -8.80 0.85 24.01
C ASP A 250 -7.94 0.37 22.83
N LYS A 251 -6.75 -0.19 23.14
CA LYS A 251 -5.81 -0.67 22.13
C LYS A 251 -6.38 -1.81 21.29
N GLU A 252 -7.14 -2.73 21.88
CA GLU A 252 -7.72 -3.87 21.16
C GLU A 252 -8.85 -3.40 20.23
N GLU A 253 -9.72 -2.52 20.73
CA GLU A 253 -10.78 -1.92 19.93
C GLU A 253 -10.24 -1.05 18.80
N THR A 254 -9.14 -0.33 19.04
CA THR A 254 -8.44 0.44 18.01
C THR A 254 -7.80 -0.46 16.98
N MET A 255 -7.16 -1.57 17.39
CA MET A 255 -6.61 -2.58 16.48
C MET A 255 -7.68 -3.11 15.53
N ASP A 256 -8.83 -3.53 16.06
CA ASP A 256 -9.92 -4.06 15.25
C ASP A 256 -10.53 -3.01 14.31
N TRP A 257 -10.48 -1.74 14.70
CA TRP A 257 -10.92 -0.64 13.85
C TRP A 257 -9.96 -0.35 12.71
N ILE A 258 -8.64 -0.30 12.97
CA ILE A 258 -7.66 0.11 11.95
C ILE A 258 -7.13 -1.04 11.11
N LEU A 259 -7.16 -2.27 11.63
CA LEU A 259 -6.69 -3.48 10.97
C LEU A 259 -7.80 -4.54 11.07
N PRO A 260 -8.96 -4.30 10.43
CA PRO A 260 -10.08 -5.23 10.50
C PRO A 260 -9.66 -6.60 9.98
N SER A 261 -9.98 -7.66 10.73
CA SER A 261 -9.64 -9.05 10.40
C SER A 261 -10.44 -9.63 9.24
N ASP A 262 -11.38 -8.86 8.69
CA ASP A 262 -12.59 -9.43 8.11
C ASP A 262 -12.60 -9.45 6.57
N TYR A 263 -11.58 -8.88 5.90
CA TYR A 263 -11.49 -8.89 4.45
C TYR A 263 -10.10 -9.29 3.95
N ASP A 264 -10.00 -10.53 3.49
CA ASP A 264 -8.82 -11.11 2.86
C ASP A 264 -8.95 -10.91 1.34
N HIS A 265 -8.34 -9.84 0.81
CA HIS A 265 -8.46 -9.49 -0.62
C HIS A 265 -8.00 -10.65 -1.50
N ALA A 266 -6.95 -11.36 -1.08
CA ALA A 266 -6.42 -12.50 -1.81
C ALA A 266 -7.37 -13.71 -1.83
N GLU A 267 -8.15 -13.92 -0.76
CA GLU A 267 -9.19 -14.96 -0.74
C GLU A 267 -10.35 -14.62 -1.66
N ALA A 268 -10.86 -13.38 -1.58
CA ALA A 268 -11.95 -12.93 -2.43
C ALA A 268 -11.57 -13.05 -3.91
N GLU A 269 -10.36 -12.64 -4.27
CA GLU A 269 -9.87 -12.71 -5.65
C GLU A 269 -9.59 -14.15 -6.10
N ALA A 270 -9.03 -14.99 -5.24
CA ALA A 270 -8.85 -16.41 -5.55
C ALA A 270 -10.19 -17.12 -5.80
N GLN A 271 -11.21 -16.82 -5.00
CA GLN A 271 -12.57 -17.34 -5.19
C GLN A 271 -13.18 -16.83 -6.50
N HIS A 272 -12.99 -15.55 -6.82
CA HIS A 272 -13.46 -14.96 -8.07
C HIS A 272 -12.82 -15.65 -9.28
N LEU A 273 -11.49 -15.72 -9.35
CA LEU A 273 -10.74 -16.39 -10.41
C LEU A 273 -11.12 -17.86 -10.56
N LEU A 274 -11.34 -18.57 -9.44
CA LEU A 274 -11.81 -19.95 -9.42
C LEU A 274 -13.20 -20.07 -10.02
N HIS A 275 -14.17 -19.28 -9.53
CA HIS A 275 -15.54 -19.29 -10.00
C HIS A 275 -15.64 -18.96 -11.49
N GLU A 276 -14.89 -17.95 -11.94
CA GLU A 276 -14.87 -17.55 -13.33
C GLU A 276 -14.16 -18.55 -14.23
N SER A 277 -13.28 -19.42 -13.72
CA SER A 277 -12.47 -20.32 -14.57
C SER A 277 -12.83 -21.80 -14.48
N ASP A 278 -13.50 -22.24 -13.42
CA ASP A 278 -13.87 -23.63 -13.19
C ASP A 278 -15.06 -24.05 -14.08
N ALA A 279 -14.74 -24.51 -15.29
CA ALA A 279 -15.74 -24.91 -16.29
C ALA A 279 -16.49 -26.19 -15.90
N ASN A 280 -15.88 -27.06 -15.10
CA ASN A 280 -16.41 -28.37 -14.76
C ASN A 280 -17.04 -28.42 -13.35
N GLN A 281 -16.86 -27.36 -12.56
CA GLN A 281 -17.39 -27.15 -11.21
C GLN A 281 -16.91 -28.18 -10.19
N ASP A 282 -15.64 -28.63 -10.30
CA ASP A 282 -15.02 -29.53 -9.33
C ASP A 282 -14.28 -28.81 -8.20
N GLY A 283 -14.31 -27.48 -8.17
CA GLY A 283 -13.75 -26.64 -7.12
C GLY A 283 -12.23 -26.46 -7.23
N LYS A 284 -11.65 -26.72 -8.39
CA LYS A 284 -10.21 -26.55 -8.67
C LYS A 284 -9.99 -26.27 -10.15
N LEU A 285 -8.87 -25.64 -10.49
CA LEU A 285 -8.57 -25.28 -11.88
C LEU A 285 -7.54 -26.24 -12.47
N SER A 286 -7.89 -26.92 -13.54
CA SER A 286 -6.90 -27.59 -14.38
C SER A 286 -6.10 -26.56 -15.18
N LYS A 287 -4.86 -26.89 -15.54
CA LYS A 287 -4.05 -26.05 -16.43
C LYS A 287 -4.76 -25.68 -17.73
N LYS A 288 -5.59 -26.58 -18.24
CA LYS A 288 -6.36 -26.32 -19.46
C LYS A 288 -7.42 -25.25 -19.23
N GLU A 289 -8.16 -25.29 -18.13
CA GLU A 289 -9.17 -24.28 -17.80
C GLU A 289 -8.56 -22.88 -17.68
N ILE A 290 -7.42 -22.76 -17.01
CA ILE A 290 -6.69 -21.48 -16.86
C ILE A 290 -6.22 -20.94 -18.22
N LEU A 291 -5.68 -21.82 -19.08
CA LEU A 291 -5.20 -21.41 -20.41
C LEU A 291 -6.36 -21.07 -21.37
N ASP A 292 -7.46 -21.83 -21.30
CA ASP A 292 -8.66 -21.57 -22.10
C ASP A 292 -9.28 -20.22 -21.71
N LYS A 293 -9.22 -19.84 -20.42
CA LYS A 293 -9.66 -18.52 -19.91
C LYS A 293 -8.49 -17.58 -19.59
N HIS A 294 -7.42 -17.61 -20.37
CA HIS A 294 -6.23 -16.77 -20.15
C HIS A 294 -6.53 -15.27 -20.00
N GLU A 295 -7.59 -14.78 -20.65
CA GLU A 295 -8.01 -13.37 -20.59
C GLU A 295 -8.30 -12.86 -19.17
N VAL A 296 -8.78 -13.74 -18.28
CA VAL A 296 -9.08 -13.43 -16.87
C VAL A 296 -7.80 -13.27 -16.04
N PHE A 297 -6.73 -13.99 -16.41
CA PHE A 297 -5.48 -14.03 -15.62
C PHE A 297 -4.40 -13.10 -16.14
N VAL A 298 -4.28 -12.99 -17.46
CA VAL A 298 -3.16 -12.27 -18.10
C VAL A 298 -3.62 -11.09 -18.95
N GLY A 299 -4.90 -10.72 -18.86
CA GLY A 299 -5.52 -9.76 -19.76
C GLY A 299 -5.57 -10.29 -21.19
N SER A 300 -6.66 -10.02 -21.92
CA SER A 300 -6.65 -10.21 -23.36
C SER A 300 -6.05 -8.98 -24.03
N GLN A 301 -5.20 -9.20 -25.03
CA GLN A 301 -4.78 -8.12 -25.90
C GLN A 301 -6.01 -7.40 -26.48
N VAL A 302 -5.92 -6.06 -26.50
CA VAL A 302 -6.82 -5.10 -27.16
C VAL A 302 -7.94 -4.53 -26.27
N THR A 303 -7.57 -3.87 -25.19
CA THR A 303 -8.30 -2.66 -24.76
C THR A 303 -7.89 -1.49 -25.66
N ASP A 304 -8.54 -1.35 -26.81
CA ASP A 304 -8.74 -0.09 -27.59
C ASP A 304 -7.52 0.75 -28.08
N PHE A 305 -6.28 0.50 -27.66
CA PHE A 305 -5.10 1.29 -28.06
C PHE A 305 -4.58 0.95 -29.47
N GLY A 306 -4.92 -0.23 -30.01
CA GLY A 306 -4.59 -0.62 -31.38
C GLY A 306 -5.45 0.03 -32.46
N GLU A 307 -6.71 0.37 -32.16
CA GLU A 307 -7.56 1.13 -33.10
C GLU A 307 -7.25 2.65 -33.06
N ALA A 308 -6.76 3.17 -31.92
CA ALA A 308 -6.36 4.57 -31.80
C ALA A 308 -5.09 4.91 -32.61
N LEU A 309 -4.16 3.95 -32.77
CA LEU A 309 -2.94 4.15 -33.57
C LEU A 309 -3.13 3.94 -35.08
N LEU A 310 -4.20 3.25 -35.51
CA LEU A 310 -4.53 3.08 -36.93
C LEU A 310 -5.45 4.18 -37.49
N ARG A 311 -6.13 4.97 -36.63
CA ARG A 311 -6.96 6.11 -37.06
C ARG A 311 -6.20 7.44 -37.16
N HIS A 312 -4.91 7.48 -36.82
CA HIS A 312 -4.09 8.69 -36.89
C HIS A 312 -3.22 8.82 -38.16
N ASP A 313 -3.56 8.07 -39.22
CA ASP A 313 -3.03 8.26 -40.58
C ASP A 313 -4.21 8.36 -41.58
N GLU A 314 -5.10 9.34 -41.42
CA GLU A 314 -5.82 9.97 -42.54
C GLU A 314 -6.58 11.23 -42.05
N PHE A 315 -6.02 12.39 -42.45
CA PHE A 315 -6.60 13.73 -42.72
C PHE A 315 -5.91 14.92 -42.04
#